data_AF-A0A9E5IFG3-F1
#
_entry.id   AF-A0A9E5IFG3-F1
#
_cell.length_a   1.000
_cell.length_b   1.000
_cell.length_c   1.000
_cell.angle_alpha   90.00
_cell.angle_beta   90.00
_cell.angle_gamma   90.00
#
_symmetry.space_group_name_H-M   'P 1'
#
loop_
_entity.id
_entity.type
_entity.pdbx_description
1 polymer ?
#
loop_
_entity_poly.entity_id
_entity_poly.type
_entity_poly.pdbx_seq_one_letter_code
_entity_poly.pdbx_strand_id
1 'polypeptide(L)'
;MPRSTTPSGPLFSDFKPASFRGAPGFFRLGQTSANVWWLLTPEDEPVLLRAVAGVNRHGRAGPPPVRRSAYALTVESLYDPAAPAAWEKSTAARLHAWGVDTLGPWTDSGLVDRGFYFTMPADFVHARIPTLYGPGLRVPDVFDPRWPEAAAAHAAAVASSWRGRRELVGWFTDDSLGWGQSFSAPVTLLQSCLSLEPAFAAYHAAWEFVLASHGGSLEALARRWGVHLLHREHIRQMTRDNRALAHPAFNEDARAFGHEFARRYFSETGRALRAADPGRLVLGCRFAEPPPPGVREACAWPDLDAVSWRLRAGENFTTQADTAGGTMPQWITGGGLGHSDFRRLPVRDGTGPTRLERLLRAGREGLVAACRDPRTVGIEWAHWADGGDDAPPFGAGLVHADDHEAVEHTELLAHLHARARRLHAGAERSQKPGFTSE
;
A
#
# COMPACT_ATOMS: atom_id res chain seq x y z
N MET A 1 -24.30 -4.40 -21.62
CA MET A 1 -23.90 -4.08 -23.01
C MET A 1 -22.66 -4.88 -23.34
N PRO A 2 -22.50 -5.44 -24.55
CA PRO A 2 -21.26 -6.11 -24.91
C PRO A 2 -20.15 -5.05 -24.99
N ARG A 3 -19.04 -5.29 -24.28
CA ARG A 3 -17.86 -4.42 -24.33
C ARG A 3 -17.30 -4.47 -25.75
N SER A 4 -17.37 -3.36 -26.48
CA SER A 4 -16.72 -3.18 -27.77
C SER A 4 -15.21 -3.20 -27.55
N THR A 5 -14.54 -4.25 -28.03
CA THR A 5 -13.10 -4.49 -27.85
C THR A 5 -12.39 -4.50 -29.20
N THR A 6 -11.88 -3.36 -29.64
CA THR A 6 -10.61 -3.36 -30.36
C THR A 6 -9.52 -3.49 -29.29
N PRO A 7 -8.78 -4.61 -29.20
CA PRO A 7 -7.88 -4.82 -28.08
C PRO A 7 -6.63 -3.95 -28.26
N SER A 8 -6.58 -2.83 -27.55
CA SER A 8 -5.39 -1.97 -27.46
C SER A 8 -4.42 -2.42 -26.36
N GLY A 9 -4.45 -3.69 -25.96
CA GLY A 9 -3.52 -4.27 -24.98
C GLY A 9 -2.77 -5.48 -25.54
N PRO A 10 -1.79 -6.02 -24.79
CA PRO A 10 -0.98 -7.16 -25.23
C PRO A 10 -1.87 -8.39 -25.47
N LEU A 11 -1.44 -9.26 -26.37
CA LEU A 11 -2.03 -10.58 -26.53
C LEU A 11 -1.48 -11.51 -25.44
N PHE A 12 -2.24 -12.55 -25.07
CA PHE A 12 -1.78 -13.52 -24.08
C PHE A 12 -0.44 -14.20 -24.46
N SER A 13 -0.17 -14.33 -25.77
CA SER A 13 1.11 -14.84 -26.30
C SER A 13 2.32 -13.94 -26.03
N ASP A 14 2.11 -12.67 -25.69
CA ASP A 14 3.19 -11.71 -25.45
C ASP A 14 3.82 -11.88 -24.05
N PHE A 15 3.19 -12.67 -23.19
CA PHE A 15 3.61 -12.89 -21.80
C PHE A 15 4.68 -13.97 -21.67
N LYS A 16 5.67 -13.70 -20.82
CA LYS A 16 6.72 -14.65 -20.46
C LYS A 16 6.12 -15.72 -19.54
N PRO A 17 6.12 -17.01 -19.90
CA PRO A 17 5.49 -18.05 -19.08
C PRO A 17 6.05 -18.14 -17.65
N ALA A 18 7.37 -17.95 -17.50
CA ALA A 18 8.03 -17.98 -16.19
C ALA A 18 7.69 -16.79 -15.27
N SER A 19 7.02 -15.77 -15.79
CA SER A 19 6.63 -14.58 -15.01
C SER A 19 5.26 -14.71 -14.35
N PHE A 20 4.47 -15.73 -14.71
CA PHE A 20 3.11 -15.86 -14.21
C PHE A 20 3.07 -16.05 -12.70
N ARG A 21 2.19 -15.29 -12.04
CA ARG A 21 1.88 -15.38 -10.60
C ARG A 21 0.37 -15.47 -10.41
N GLY A 22 -0.09 -16.15 -9.35
CA GLY A 22 -1.50 -16.52 -9.18
C GLY A 22 -1.91 -17.75 -10.00
N ALA A 23 -3.20 -18.09 -9.98
CA ALA A 23 -3.73 -19.31 -10.63
C ALA A 23 -4.77 -19.00 -11.73
N PRO A 24 -4.85 -19.81 -12.81
CA PRO A 24 -5.87 -19.66 -13.85
C PRO A 24 -7.29 -19.69 -13.28
N GLY A 25 -8.21 -18.93 -13.90
CA GLY A 25 -9.58 -18.79 -13.41
C GLY A 25 -9.75 -17.78 -12.27
N PHE A 26 -8.65 -17.18 -11.81
CA PHE A 26 -8.57 -16.05 -10.89
C PHE A 26 -7.66 -14.96 -11.48
N PHE A 27 -7.53 -13.84 -10.76
CA PHE A 27 -6.58 -12.81 -11.14
C PHE A 27 -5.13 -13.32 -11.09
N ARG A 28 -4.37 -12.95 -12.12
CA ARG A 28 -2.96 -13.31 -12.26
C ARG A 28 -2.11 -12.11 -12.58
N LEU A 29 -0.80 -12.26 -12.41
CA LEU A 29 0.19 -11.32 -12.91
C LEU A 29 0.99 -11.98 -14.01
N GLY A 30 1.39 -11.21 -15.02
CA GLY A 30 2.32 -11.65 -16.04
C GLY A 30 3.14 -10.48 -16.56
N GLN A 31 4.38 -10.76 -16.95
CA GLN A 31 5.25 -9.78 -17.59
C GLN A 31 5.34 -10.08 -19.10
N THR A 32 5.14 -9.07 -19.93
CA THR A 32 5.34 -9.19 -21.37
C THR A 32 6.82 -9.29 -21.74
N SER A 33 7.10 -9.73 -22.97
CA SER A 33 8.44 -9.70 -23.57
C SER A 33 9.08 -8.31 -23.57
N ALA A 34 8.27 -7.24 -23.60
CA ALA A 34 8.68 -5.85 -23.47
C ALA A 34 8.95 -5.40 -22.00
N ASN A 35 9.00 -6.34 -21.05
CA ASN A 35 9.22 -6.10 -19.62
C ASN A 35 8.12 -5.28 -18.92
N VAL A 36 6.89 -5.28 -19.46
CA VAL A 36 5.73 -4.62 -18.85
C VAL A 36 4.89 -5.64 -18.09
N TRP A 37 4.68 -5.43 -16.81
CA TRP A 37 3.78 -6.21 -15.97
C TRP A 37 2.33 -5.81 -16.21
N TRP A 38 1.46 -6.80 -16.30
CA TRP A 38 0.01 -6.62 -16.32
C TRP A 38 -0.64 -7.51 -15.29
N LEU A 39 -1.77 -7.03 -14.76
CA LEU A 39 -2.76 -7.91 -14.17
C LEU A 39 -3.55 -8.58 -15.29
N LEU A 40 -3.92 -9.84 -15.10
CA LEU A 40 -4.82 -10.59 -15.96
C LEU A 40 -6.10 -10.89 -15.18
N THR A 41 -7.26 -10.67 -15.79
CA THR A 41 -8.56 -11.05 -15.22
C THR A 41 -8.68 -12.58 -15.10
N PRO A 42 -9.71 -13.09 -14.41
CA PRO A 42 -10.05 -14.52 -14.41
C PRO A 42 -10.23 -15.16 -15.81
N GLU A 43 -10.47 -14.35 -16.83
CA GLU A 43 -10.59 -14.71 -18.26
C GLU A 43 -9.29 -14.46 -19.05
N ASP A 44 -8.19 -14.16 -18.37
CA ASP A 44 -6.87 -13.87 -18.94
C ASP A 44 -6.80 -12.59 -19.80
N GLU A 45 -7.70 -11.65 -19.57
CA GLU A 45 -7.65 -10.34 -20.22
C GLU A 45 -6.67 -9.41 -19.48
N PRO A 46 -5.71 -8.77 -20.17
CA PRO A 46 -4.82 -7.82 -19.53
C PRO A 46 -5.56 -6.54 -19.14
N VAL A 47 -5.36 -6.12 -17.90
CA VAL A 47 -6.00 -4.94 -17.30
C VAL A 47 -5.01 -4.17 -16.42
N LEU A 48 -5.27 -2.86 -16.30
CA LEU A 48 -4.72 -1.99 -15.28
C LEU A 48 -5.89 -1.56 -14.41
N LEU A 49 -5.96 -2.05 -13.17
CA LEU A 49 -7.10 -1.82 -12.30
C LEU A 49 -7.10 -0.42 -11.69
N ARG A 50 -8.31 0.11 -11.50
CA ARG A 50 -8.59 1.48 -11.06
C ARG A 50 -9.51 1.39 -9.86
N ALA A 51 -8.94 1.60 -8.69
CA ALA A 51 -9.56 1.33 -7.41
C ALA A 51 -9.86 2.57 -6.58
N VAL A 52 -10.82 2.45 -5.66
CA VAL A 52 -11.08 3.43 -4.60
C VAL A 52 -11.23 2.69 -3.27
N ALA A 53 -10.47 3.10 -2.25
CA ALA A 53 -10.56 2.52 -0.92
C ALA A 53 -11.57 3.25 -0.02
N GLY A 54 -12.06 2.54 1.01
CA GLY A 54 -12.96 3.09 2.02
C GLY A 54 -14.34 3.47 1.49
N VAL A 55 -14.83 2.82 0.42
CA VAL A 55 -16.17 3.07 -0.12
C VAL A 55 -17.21 2.44 0.81
N ASN A 56 -17.61 3.18 1.83
CA ASN A 56 -18.57 2.74 2.82
C ASN A 56 -19.47 3.89 3.26
N ARG A 57 -20.61 3.53 3.86
CA ARG A 57 -21.58 4.49 4.41
C ARG A 57 -21.02 5.34 5.56
N HIS A 58 -19.88 4.96 6.13
CA HIS A 58 -19.25 5.69 7.23
C HIS A 58 -18.27 6.77 6.75
N GLY A 59 -17.88 6.78 5.48
CA GLY A 59 -16.96 7.78 4.92
C GLY A 59 -15.58 7.77 5.58
N ARG A 60 -15.11 6.62 6.07
CA ARG A 60 -13.75 6.50 6.61
C ARG A 60 -13.11 5.18 6.17
N ALA A 61 -11.83 5.27 5.83
CA ALA A 61 -10.96 4.13 5.68
C ALA A 61 -10.53 3.59 7.06
N GLY A 62 -10.45 2.27 7.20
CA GLY A 62 -9.96 1.60 8.41
C GLY A 62 -10.87 0.45 8.86
N PRO A 63 -10.34 -0.45 9.73
CA PRO A 63 -11.11 -1.59 10.23
C PRO A 63 -12.25 -1.14 11.17
N PRO A 64 -13.36 -1.90 11.24
CA PRO A 64 -14.43 -1.67 12.20
C PRO A 64 -13.98 -1.75 13.68
N PRO A 65 -14.68 -1.07 14.62
CA PRO A 65 -15.80 -0.18 14.39
C PRO A 65 -15.33 1.19 13.88
N VAL A 66 -15.90 1.61 12.75
CA VAL A 66 -15.59 2.91 12.16
C VAL A 66 -16.33 3.99 12.95
N ARG A 67 -15.62 5.00 13.45
CA ARG A 67 -16.24 6.13 14.15
C ARG A 67 -17.16 6.91 13.20
N ARG A 68 -18.37 7.24 13.65
CA ARG A 68 -19.35 8.05 12.89
C ARG A 68 -18.69 9.36 12.41
N SER A 69 -18.79 9.64 11.11
CA SER A 69 -18.26 10.85 10.48
C SER A 69 -19.40 11.82 10.13
N ALA A 70 -19.05 13.05 9.71
CA ALA A 70 -20.03 13.97 9.15
C ALA A 70 -20.73 13.38 7.90
N TYR A 71 -19.95 12.74 7.02
CA TYR A 71 -20.47 11.98 5.88
C TYR A 71 -21.51 10.93 6.29
N ALA A 72 -21.23 10.16 7.35
CA ALA A 72 -22.14 9.11 7.82
C ALA A 72 -23.50 9.68 8.22
N LEU A 73 -23.53 10.83 8.89
CA LEU A 73 -24.77 11.49 9.30
C LEU A 73 -25.59 11.94 8.07
N THR A 74 -24.91 12.48 7.05
CA THR A 74 -25.56 12.85 5.79
C THR A 74 -26.14 11.61 5.10
N VAL A 75 -25.35 10.54 4.96
CA VAL A 75 -25.81 9.30 4.31
C VAL A 75 -27.03 8.71 5.02
N GLU A 76 -27.07 8.72 6.35
CA GLU A 76 -28.24 8.25 7.11
C GLU A 76 -29.47 9.14 6.93
N SER A 77 -29.28 10.44 6.64
CA SER A 77 -30.39 11.35 6.32
C SER A 77 -30.92 11.18 4.91
N LEU A 78 -30.06 10.83 3.95
CA LEU A 78 -30.39 10.64 2.54
C LEU A 78 -30.89 9.22 2.23
N TYR A 79 -30.41 8.23 2.99
CA TYR A 79 -30.64 6.82 2.74
C TYR A 79 -31.03 6.12 4.04
N ASP A 80 -32.11 5.34 3.99
CA ASP A 80 -32.54 4.53 5.13
C ASP A 80 -31.40 3.61 5.61
N PRO A 81 -30.97 3.71 6.89
CA PRO A 81 -29.97 2.83 7.47
C PRO A 81 -30.33 1.34 7.31
N ALA A 82 -31.61 0.99 7.38
CA ALA A 82 -32.10 -0.38 7.24
C ALA A 82 -32.15 -0.89 5.79
N ALA A 83 -31.98 0.00 4.79
CA ALA A 83 -32.05 -0.35 3.37
C ALA A 83 -30.83 0.16 2.58
N PRO A 84 -29.65 -0.50 2.69
CA PRO A 84 -28.39 -0.04 2.07
C PRO A 84 -28.42 -0.03 0.54
N ALA A 85 -29.32 -0.79 -0.09
CA ALA A 85 -29.37 -0.97 -1.54
C ALA A 85 -29.53 0.34 -2.34
N ALA A 86 -30.19 1.36 -1.78
CA ALA A 86 -30.33 2.66 -2.43
C ALA A 86 -29.00 3.42 -2.50
N TRP A 87 -28.26 3.44 -1.38
CA TRP A 87 -26.92 4.03 -1.33
C TRP A 87 -25.96 3.24 -2.24
N GLU A 88 -25.96 1.91 -2.16
CA GLU A 88 -25.11 1.05 -2.99
C GLU A 88 -25.33 1.31 -4.48
N LYS A 89 -26.59 1.41 -4.92
CA LYS A 89 -26.93 1.69 -6.33
C LYS A 89 -26.43 3.07 -6.76
N SER A 90 -26.64 4.10 -5.94
CA SER A 90 -26.20 5.47 -6.20
C SER A 90 -24.66 5.55 -6.29
N THR A 91 -23.98 4.98 -5.30
CA THR A 91 -22.52 4.94 -5.21
C THR A 91 -21.90 4.13 -6.35
N ALA A 92 -22.46 2.96 -6.69
CA ALA A 92 -22.00 2.17 -7.83
C ALA A 92 -22.12 2.94 -9.16
N ALA A 93 -23.21 3.67 -9.37
CA ALA A 93 -23.39 4.47 -10.58
C ALA A 93 -22.33 5.58 -10.70
N ARG A 94 -22.04 6.29 -9.61
CA ARG A 94 -20.98 7.32 -9.54
C ARG A 94 -19.60 6.73 -9.85
N LEU A 95 -19.23 5.64 -9.18
CA LEU A 95 -17.94 4.97 -9.39
C LEU A 95 -17.75 4.49 -10.84
N HIS A 96 -18.77 3.87 -11.44
CA HIS A 96 -18.72 3.47 -12.85
C HIS A 96 -18.60 4.68 -13.79
N ALA A 97 -19.30 5.78 -13.50
CA ALA A 97 -19.21 7.02 -14.29
C ALA A 97 -17.79 7.64 -14.25
N TRP A 98 -17.10 7.52 -13.10
CA TRP A 98 -15.70 7.95 -12.94
C TRP A 98 -14.68 6.91 -13.41
N GLY A 99 -15.13 5.82 -14.04
CA GLY A 99 -14.26 4.78 -14.60
C GLY A 99 -13.56 3.89 -13.58
N VAL A 100 -14.07 3.83 -12.34
CA VAL A 100 -13.60 2.90 -11.31
C VAL A 100 -14.13 1.50 -11.62
N ASP A 101 -13.27 0.49 -11.56
CA ASP A 101 -13.63 -0.91 -11.80
C ASP A 101 -13.35 -1.81 -10.59
N THR A 102 -12.68 -1.28 -9.57
CA THR A 102 -12.21 -2.05 -8.42
C THR A 102 -12.52 -1.34 -7.11
N LEU A 103 -12.94 -2.10 -6.11
CA LEU A 103 -13.16 -1.62 -4.75
C LEU A 103 -11.94 -1.97 -3.88
N GLY A 104 -11.40 -0.97 -3.21
CA GLY A 104 -10.27 -1.11 -2.31
C GLY A 104 -10.68 -1.61 -0.92
N PRO A 105 -9.71 -1.77 0.00
CA PRO A 105 -9.96 -2.12 1.39
C PRO A 105 -11.05 -1.27 2.06
N TRP A 106 -11.75 -1.87 3.03
CA TRP A 106 -12.80 -1.25 3.84
C TRP A 106 -14.02 -0.75 3.06
N THR A 107 -14.28 -1.35 1.90
CA THR A 107 -15.52 -1.15 1.16
C THR A 107 -16.66 -1.96 1.75
N ASP A 108 -17.88 -1.41 1.74
CA ASP A 108 -19.09 -2.14 2.13
C ASP A 108 -19.34 -3.31 1.17
N SER A 109 -19.46 -4.51 1.74
CA SER A 109 -19.56 -5.76 0.97
C SER A 109 -20.71 -5.81 -0.04
N GLY A 110 -21.83 -5.12 0.21
CA GLY A 110 -22.97 -5.06 -0.71
C GLY A 110 -22.66 -4.38 -2.06
N LEU A 111 -21.57 -3.61 -2.15
CA LEU A 111 -21.11 -3.05 -3.43
C LEU A 111 -20.41 -4.08 -4.32
N VAL A 112 -19.88 -5.17 -3.76
CA VAL A 112 -19.14 -6.18 -4.54
C VAL A 112 -20.06 -6.81 -5.60
N ASP A 113 -21.32 -7.06 -5.26
CA ASP A 113 -22.29 -7.67 -6.17
C ASP A 113 -22.84 -6.69 -7.23
N ARG A 114 -22.29 -5.47 -7.31
CA ARG A 114 -22.61 -4.44 -8.33
C ARG A 114 -21.64 -4.43 -9.51
N GLY A 115 -20.89 -5.51 -9.70
CA GLY A 115 -20.02 -5.71 -10.86
C GLY A 115 -18.65 -5.03 -10.75
N PHE A 116 -18.14 -4.90 -9.52
CA PHE A 116 -16.77 -4.46 -9.26
C PHE A 116 -15.88 -5.65 -8.95
N TYR A 117 -14.60 -5.54 -9.32
CA TYR A 117 -13.56 -6.33 -8.67
C TYR A 117 -13.27 -5.76 -7.29
N PHE A 118 -12.58 -6.50 -6.44
CA PHE A 118 -12.22 -5.98 -5.13
C PHE A 118 -10.89 -6.52 -4.60
N THR A 119 -10.32 -5.77 -3.66
CA THR A 119 -9.13 -6.15 -2.88
C THR A 119 -9.50 -6.11 -1.40
N MET A 120 -8.87 -6.97 -0.60
CA MET A 120 -9.17 -7.07 0.83
C MET A 120 -7.90 -6.94 1.68
N PRO A 121 -7.96 -6.24 2.83
CA PRO A 121 -6.91 -6.30 3.81
C PRO A 121 -7.06 -7.57 4.67
N ALA A 122 -5.95 -8.23 4.96
CA ALA A 122 -5.88 -9.33 5.91
C ALA A 122 -5.63 -8.83 7.34
N ASP A 123 -4.98 -7.67 7.51
CA ASP A 123 -4.66 -7.03 8.79
C ASP A 123 -3.95 -7.97 9.79
N PHE A 124 -2.85 -8.61 9.36
CA PHE A 124 -2.08 -9.54 10.18
C PHE A 124 -1.47 -8.94 11.45
N VAL A 125 -1.37 -7.61 11.55
CA VAL A 125 -1.02 -6.93 12.81
C VAL A 125 -1.98 -7.28 13.97
N HIS A 126 -3.19 -7.77 13.65
CA HIS A 126 -4.19 -8.23 14.61
C HIS A 126 -4.19 -9.75 14.86
N ALA A 127 -3.24 -10.49 14.27
CA ALA A 127 -3.02 -11.89 14.64
C ALA A 127 -2.73 -12.00 16.14
N ARG A 128 -3.08 -13.14 16.74
CA ARG A 128 -3.06 -13.34 18.21
C ARG A 128 -1.64 -13.56 18.77
N ILE A 129 -0.77 -12.58 18.57
CA ILE A 129 0.60 -12.49 19.09
C ILE A 129 0.88 -11.05 19.55
N PRO A 130 1.95 -10.82 20.34
CA PRO A 130 2.33 -9.47 20.73
C PRO A 130 2.63 -8.59 19.52
N THR A 131 2.13 -7.35 19.53
CA THR A 131 2.53 -6.30 18.60
C THR A 131 3.64 -5.45 19.22
N LEU A 132 4.69 -5.21 18.46
CA LEU A 132 5.79 -4.31 18.82
C LEU A 132 5.38 -2.87 18.54
N TYR A 133 5.62 -2.00 19.51
CA TYR A 133 5.35 -0.56 19.41
C TYR A 133 6.59 0.26 19.73
N GLY A 134 6.73 1.38 19.05
CA GLY A 134 7.82 2.34 19.24
C GLY A 134 7.70 3.49 18.24
N PRO A 135 8.66 4.43 18.22
CA PRO A 135 8.62 5.54 17.27
C PRO A 135 8.65 5.04 15.82
N GLY A 136 7.54 5.22 15.09
CA GLY A 136 7.38 4.69 13.73
C GLY A 136 7.36 3.17 13.64
N LEU A 137 7.25 2.45 14.77
CA LEU A 137 7.21 1.00 14.84
C LEU A 137 5.80 0.52 15.23
N ARG A 138 5.22 -0.31 14.36
CA ARG A 138 3.99 -1.05 14.61
C ARG A 138 4.01 -2.29 13.72
N VAL A 139 4.45 -3.40 14.27
CA VAL A 139 4.57 -4.70 13.59
C VAL A 139 4.30 -5.85 14.56
N PRO A 140 3.78 -7.00 14.11
CA PRO A 140 3.75 -8.20 14.93
C PRO A 140 5.17 -8.62 15.35
N ASP A 141 5.31 -9.21 16.55
CA ASP A 141 6.54 -9.90 16.94
C ASP A 141 6.67 -11.23 16.19
N VAL A 142 7.24 -11.18 14.98
CA VAL A 142 7.41 -12.34 14.10
C VAL A 142 8.44 -13.36 14.59
N PHE A 143 9.13 -13.07 15.70
CA PHE A 143 10.02 -14.02 16.36
C PHE A 143 9.31 -14.79 17.47
N ASP A 144 8.08 -14.42 17.84
CA ASP A 144 7.26 -15.21 18.76
C ASP A 144 7.05 -16.61 18.13
N PRO A 145 7.35 -17.70 18.84
CA PRO A 145 7.23 -19.06 18.29
C PRO A 145 5.81 -19.43 17.86
N ARG A 146 4.79 -18.68 18.34
CA ARG A 146 3.38 -18.87 17.95
C ARG A 146 3.04 -18.17 16.63
N TRP A 147 3.91 -17.33 16.07
CA TRP A 147 3.64 -16.55 14.87
C TRP A 147 3.12 -17.40 13.68
N PRO A 148 3.74 -18.54 13.32
CA PRO A 148 3.26 -19.35 12.20
C PRO A 148 1.82 -19.87 12.37
N GLU A 149 1.45 -20.29 13.58
CA GLU A 149 0.11 -20.79 13.90
C GLU A 149 -0.90 -19.64 13.97
N ALA A 150 -0.54 -18.53 14.62
CA ALA A 150 -1.38 -17.36 14.74
C ALA A 150 -1.69 -16.73 13.37
N ALA A 151 -0.69 -16.64 12.48
CA ALA A 151 -0.87 -16.18 11.11
C ALA A 151 -1.81 -17.10 10.33
N ALA A 152 -1.62 -18.42 10.41
CA ALA A 152 -2.49 -19.38 9.72
C ALA A 152 -3.95 -19.28 10.21
N ALA A 153 -4.17 -19.24 11.52
CA ALA A 153 -5.50 -19.10 12.11
C ALA A 153 -6.17 -17.77 11.73
N HIS A 154 -5.41 -16.68 11.73
CA HIS A 154 -5.89 -15.35 11.32
C HIS A 154 -6.30 -15.33 9.84
N ALA A 155 -5.44 -15.84 8.95
CA ALA A 155 -5.73 -15.90 7.53
C ALA A 155 -6.97 -16.74 7.23
N ALA A 156 -7.12 -17.90 7.88
CA ALA A 156 -8.30 -18.76 7.71
C ALA A 156 -9.59 -18.04 8.14
N ALA A 157 -9.56 -17.31 9.25
CA ALA A 157 -10.71 -16.54 9.73
C ALA A 157 -11.10 -15.43 8.75
N VAL A 158 -10.13 -14.61 8.33
CA VAL A 158 -10.39 -13.44 7.47
C VAL A 158 -10.80 -13.85 6.05
N ALA A 159 -10.16 -14.88 5.48
CA ALA A 159 -10.45 -15.32 4.12
C ALA A 159 -11.78 -16.08 3.98
N SER A 160 -12.33 -16.63 5.07
CA SER A 160 -13.50 -17.52 5.05
C SER A 160 -14.70 -16.95 4.28
N SER A 161 -15.02 -15.66 4.47
CA SER A 161 -16.17 -15.00 3.82
C SER A 161 -15.98 -14.70 2.33
N TRP A 162 -14.75 -14.80 1.83
CA TRP A 162 -14.36 -14.36 0.47
C TRP A 162 -13.75 -15.47 -0.37
N ARG A 163 -13.46 -16.62 0.24
CA ARG A 163 -12.77 -17.74 -0.38
C ARG A 163 -13.46 -18.15 -1.68
N GLY A 164 -12.69 -18.27 -2.75
CA GLY A 164 -13.18 -18.70 -4.07
C GLY A 164 -13.89 -17.62 -4.92
N ARG A 165 -14.13 -16.40 -4.40
CA ARG A 165 -14.73 -15.29 -5.19
C ARG A 165 -13.85 -14.87 -6.35
N ARG A 166 -14.26 -15.12 -7.60
CA ARG A 166 -13.44 -14.81 -8.80
C ARG A 166 -13.15 -13.32 -8.94
N GLU A 167 -13.99 -12.47 -8.36
CA GLU A 167 -13.86 -11.01 -8.38
C GLU A 167 -12.82 -10.48 -7.38
N LEU A 168 -12.34 -11.31 -6.44
CA LEU A 168 -11.27 -10.95 -5.52
C LEU A 168 -9.93 -10.98 -6.26
N VAL A 169 -9.33 -9.79 -6.41
CA VAL A 169 -8.02 -9.58 -7.04
C VAL A 169 -6.90 -10.17 -6.18
N GLY A 170 -6.94 -9.88 -4.88
CA GLY A 170 -5.90 -10.32 -3.96
C GLY A 170 -6.03 -9.70 -2.57
N TRP A 171 -5.09 -10.12 -1.73
CA TRP A 171 -5.01 -9.76 -0.32
C TRP A 171 -3.84 -8.82 -0.07
N PHE A 172 -4.10 -7.67 0.55
CA PHE A 172 -3.06 -6.93 1.25
C PHE A 172 -2.81 -7.60 2.60
N THR A 173 -1.57 -7.78 3.00
CA THR A 173 -1.25 -8.41 4.29
C THR A 173 -1.60 -7.49 5.47
N ASP A 174 -1.38 -6.19 5.31
CA ASP A 174 -1.71 -5.15 6.29
C ASP A 174 -1.85 -3.79 5.57
N ASP A 175 -2.30 -2.78 6.30
CA ASP A 175 -2.19 -1.37 5.89
C ASP A 175 -1.13 -0.63 6.71
N SER A 176 -0.17 0.00 6.01
CA SER A 176 0.73 1.01 6.59
C SER A 176 1.53 0.55 7.83
N LEU A 177 2.05 -0.68 7.83
CA LEU A 177 2.91 -1.16 8.94
C LEU A 177 4.08 -0.21 9.22
N GLY A 178 4.35 0.01 10.50
CA GLY A 178 5.44 0.87 10.95
C GLY A 178 6.73 0.07 11.09
N TRP A 179 7.68 0.24 10.17
CA TRP A 179 8.95 -0.51 10.17
C TRP A 179 10.11 0.25 10.82
N GLY A 180 9.83 1.13 11.79
CA GLY A 180 10.84 1.98 12.43
C GLY A 180 11.28 3.16 11.55
N GLN A 181 10.37 3.64 10.69
CA GLN A 181 10.57 4.87 9.93
C GLN A 181 9.82 5.97 10.64
N SER A 182 10.53 6.87 11.31
CA SER A 182 9.91 8.05 11.92
C SER A 182 10.73 9.29 11.64
N PHE A 183 10.09 10.32 11.08
CA PHE A 183 10.69 11.64 10.90
C PHE A 183 10.94 12.35 12.24
N SER A 184 10.17 12.04 13.27
CA SER A 184 10.30 12.65 14.60
C SER A 184 11.27 11.93 15.53
N ALA A 185 11.67 10.70 15.19
CA ALA A 185 12.58 9.88 15.99
C ALA A 185 13.38 8.93 15.10
N PRO A 186 14.68 9.18 14.86
CA PRO A 186 15.48 8.44 13.87
C PRO A 186 15.89 7.02 14.31
N VAL A 187 15.16 6.41 15.25
CA VAL A 187 15.47 5.08 15.80
C VAL A 187 15.08 3.99 14.79
N THR A 188 16.03 3.11 14.47
CA THR A 188 15.79 2.02 13.51
C THR A 188 14.96 0.88 14.13
N LEU A 189 14.41 0.00 13.28
CA LEU A 189 13.78 -1.25 13.71
C LEU A 189 14.71 -2.07 14.63
N LEU A 190 15.98 -2.25 14.24
CA LEU A 190 16.95 -2.98 15.05
C LEU A 190 17.15 -2.33 16.43
N GLN A 191 17.38 -1.01 16.47
CA GLN A 191 17.57 -0.31 17.74
C GLN A 191 16.33 -0.40 18.64
N SER A 192 15.13 -0.33 18.05
CA SER A 192 13.88 -0.52 18.76
C SER A 192 13.80 -1.92 19.37
N CYS A 193 14.10 -2.97 18.59
CA CYS A 193 14.09 -4.35 19.07
C CYS A 193 15.12 -4.61 20.18
N LEU A 194 16.34 -4.08 20.06
CA LEU A 194 17.37 -4.16 21.10
C LEU A 194 16.94 -3.49 22.42
N SER A 195 15.97 -2.59 22.34
CA SER A 195 15.46 -1.80 23.46
C SER A 195 14.15 -2.32 24.07
N LEU A 196 13.54 -3.35 23.47
CA LEU A 196 12.32 -3.98 23.97
C LEU A 196 12.56 -4.66 25.31
N GLU A 197 11.51 -4.84 26.12
CA GLU A 197 11.56 -5.69 27.30
C GLU A 197 11.88 -7.15 26.97
N PRO A 198 12.56 -7.91 27.85
CA PRO A 198 12.91 -9.31 27.58
C PRO A 198 11.71 -10.24 27.38
N ALA A 199 10.49 -9.79 27.72
CA ALA A 199 9.27 -10.53 27.45
C ALA A 199 8.93 -10.66 25.94
N PHE A 200 9.53 -9.84 25.07
CA PHE A 200 9.33 -9.90 23.63
C PHE A 200 10.37 -10.82 22.97
N ALA A 201 9.94 -11.70 22.08
CA ALA A 201 10.85 -12.59 21.36
C ALA A 201 11.79 -11.81 20.44
N ALA A 202 11.32 -10.70 19.86
CA ALA A 202 12.13 -9.80 19.05
C ALA A 202 13.32 -9.19 19.83
N TYR A 203 13.24 -9.02 21.16
CA TYR A 203 14.38 -8.58 21.97
C TYR A 203 15.52 -9.60 21.90
N HIS A 204 15.19 -10.88 22.13
CA HIS A 204 16.17 -11.96 22.11
C HIS A 204 16.75 -12.14 20.70
N ALA A 205 15.89 -12.19 19.69
CA ALA A 205 16.32 -12.32 18.30
C ALA A 205 17.26 -11.19 17.87
N ALA A 206 16.99 -9.94 18.25
CA ALA A 206 17.85 -8.82 17.92
C ALA A 206 19.24 -8.93 18.58
N TRP A 207 19.30 -9.25 19.88
CA TRP A 207 20.57 -9.41 20.59
C TRP A 207 21.38 -10.61 20.09
N GLU A 208 20.73 -11.74 19.84
CA GLU A 208 21.37 -12.92 19.27
C GLU A 208 21.91 -12.64 17.86
N PHE A 209 21.12 -11.98 17.02
CA PHE A 209 21.52 -11.62 15.66
C PHE A 209 22.79 -10.76 15.64
N VAL A 210 22.82 -9.68 16.43
CA VAL A 210 23.99 -8.79 16.43
C VAL A 210 25.18 -9.43 17.13
N LEU A 211 24.99 -10.18 18.22
CA LEU A 211 26.12 -10.82 18.89
C LEU A 211 26.74 -11.92 18.03
N ALA A 212 25.93 -12.70 17.30
CA ALA A 212 26.44 -13.73 16.40
C ALA A 212 27.36 -13.16 15.31
N SER A 213 26.98 -12.02 14.72
CA SER A 213 27.78 -11.32 13.70
C SER A 213 29.10 -10.73 14.25
N HIS A 214 29.22 -10.57 15.58
CA HIS A 214 30.33 -9.89 16.24
C HIS A 214 31.02 -10.76 17.29
N GLY A 215 31.12 -12.08 17.04
CA GLY A 215 31.93 -13.01 17.84
C GLY A 215 31.39 -13.26 19.26
N GLY A 216 30.11 -13.02 19.49
CA GLY A 216 29.43 -13.25 20.77
C GLY A 216 29.76 -12.23 21.88
N SER A 217 30.54 -11.19 21.59
CA SER A 217 31.04 -10.24 22.59
C SER A 217 30.38 -8.86 22.47
N LEU A 218 29.84 -8.36 23.58
CA LEU A 218 29.34 -6.99 23.68
C LEU A 218 30.45 -5.96 23.44
N GLU A 219 31.67 -6.24 23.88
CA GLU A 219 32.82 -5.35 23.68
C GLU A 219 33.21 -5.25 22.20
N ALA A 220 33.17 -6.38 21.48
CA ALA A 220 33.48 -6.41 20.05
C ALA A 220 32.42 -5.65 19.25
N LEU A 221 31.14 -5.86 19.61
CA LEU A 221 30.01 -5.11 19.07
C LEU A 221 30.17 -3.60 19.30
N ALA A 222 30.45 -3.19 20.54
CA ALA A 222 30.67 -1.79 20.93
C ALA A 222 31.75 -1.12 20.07
N ARG A 223 32.89 -1.80 19.92
CA ARG A 223 34.03 -1.34 19.11
C ARG A 223 33.67 -1.21 17.65
N ARG A 224 32.97 -2.21 17.08
CA ARG A 224 32.59 -2.23 15.66
C ARG A 224 31.54 -1.15 15.34
N TRP A 225 30.61 -0.92 16.24
CA TRP A 225 29.60 0.13 16.12
C TRP A 225 30.12 1.52 16.50
N GLY A 226 31.36 1.64 16.99
CA GLY A 226 31.91 2.92 17.44
C GLY A 226 31.11 3.55 18.58
N VAL A 227 30.49 2.73 19.45
CA VAL A 227 29.64 3.18 20.56
C VAL A 227 30.19 2.69 21.90
N HIS A 228 30.13 3.53 22.92
CA HIS A 228 30.51 3.14 24.27
C HIS A 228 29.36 2.34 24.94
N LEU A 229 29.46 1.01 24.89
CA LEU A 229 28.41 0.09 25.35
C LEU A 229 28.94 -0.81 26.47
N LEU A 230 28.68 -0.43 27.73
CA LEU A 230 29.06 -1.23 28.90
C LEU A 230 28.04 -2.34 29.18
N HIS A 231 26.76 -2.06 28.94
CA HIS A 231 25.66 -3.01 29.11
C HIS A 231 24.48 -2.62 28.22
N ARG A 232 23.56 -3.57 28.00
CA ARG A 232 22.40 -3.43 27.10
C ARG A 232 21.53 -2.20 27.40
N GLU A 233 21.45 -1.76 28.67
CA GLU A 233 20.65 -0.58 29.07
C GLU A 233 21.13 0.74 28.43
N HIS A 234 22.39 0.86 27.98
CA HIS A 234 22.81 2.07 27.26
C HIS A 234 22.03 2.27 25.96
N ILE A 235 21.77 1.20 25.21
CA ILE A 235 20.98 1.29 23.97
C ILE A 235 19.54 1.68 24.31
N ARG A 236 18.96 1.07 25.35
CA ARG A 236 17.62 1.42 25.83
C ARG A 236 17.51 2.90 26.20
N GLN A 237 18.48 3.42 26.94
CA GLN A 237 18.51 4.83 27.30
C GLN A 237 18.65 5.74 26.06
N MET A 238 19.57 5.41 25.14
CA MET A 238 19.70 6.14 23.87
C MET A 238 18.38 6.17 23.09
N THR A 239 17.68 5.04 23.01
CA THR A 239 16.37 4.95 22.35
C THR A 239 15.32 5.81 23.04
N ARG A 240 15.23 5.79 24.38
CA ARG A 240 14.32 6.66 25.16
C ARG A 240 14.62 8.14 24.90
N ASP A 241 15.89 8.48 24.75
CA ASP A 241 16.35 9.85 24.46
C ASP A 241 16.24 10.23 22.97
N ASN A 242 15.64 9.37 22.12
CA ASN A 242 15.55 9.53 20.66
C ASN A 242 16.92 9.69 19.96
N ARG A 243 17.99 9.12 20.54
CA ARG A 243 19.35 9.13 19.98
C ARG A 243 19.57 7.90 19.13
N ALA A 244 19.62 8.10 17.81
CA ALA A 244 19.87 7.03 16.86
C ALA A 244 21.33 6.56 16.86
N LEU A 245 21.53 5.26 16.76
CA LEU A 245 22.79 4.66 16.32
C LEU A 245 22.91 4.86 14.80
N ALA A 246 24.01 5.47 14.35
CA ALA A 246 24.19 5.87 12.95
C ALA A 246 25.53 5.42 12.33
N HIS A 247 26.35 4.66 13.07
CA HIS A 247 27.63 4.18 12.57
C HIS A 247 27.44 3.25 11.37
N PRO A 248 28.28 3.30 10.31
CA PRO A 248 28.12 2.47 9.12
C PRO A 248 27.95 0.97 9.43
N ALA A 249 28.75 0.43 10.34
CA ALA A 249 28.63 -0.97 10.75
C ALA A 249 27.31 -1.30 11.46
N PHE A 250 26.75 -0.35 12.23
CA PHE A 250 25.42 -0.53 12.81
C PHE A 250 24.34 -0.49 11.72
N ASN A 251 24.49 0.38 10.71
CA ASN A 251 23.54 0.47 9.60
C ASN A 251 23.54 -0.81 8.73
N GLU A 252 24.70 -1.45 8.57
CA GLU A 252 24.83 -2.77 7.94
C GLU A 252 24.02 -3.82 8.71
N ASP A 253 24.20 -3.91 10.03
CA ASP A 253 23.44 -4.82 10.89
C ASP A 253 21.94 -4.49 10.90
N ALA A 254 21.57 -3.21 10.94
CA ALA A 254 20.18 -2.76 10.91
C ALA A 254 19.48 -3.12 9.60
N ARG A 255 20.20 -3.01 8.47
CA ARG A 255 19.73 -3.47 7.16
C ARG A 255 19.55 -4.98 7.15
N ALA A 256 20.54 -5.74 7.60
CA ALA A 256 20.48 -7.21 7.60
C ALA A 256 19.38 -7.75 8.53
N PHE A 257 19.24 -7.18 9.73
CA PHE A 257 18.18 -7.54 10.66
C PHE A 257 16.79 -7.15 10.12
N GLY A 258 16.66 -5.97 9.53
CA GLY A 258 15.41 -5.55 8.90
C GLY A 258 14.98 -6.46 7.75
N HIS A 259 15.95 -6.99 6.99
CA HIS A 259 15.69 -8.01 5.99
C HIS A 259 15.17 -9.31 6.60
N GLU A 260 15.84 -9.85 7.63
CA GLU A 260 15.40 -11.10 8.28
C GLU A 260 14.03 -10.96 8.94
N PHE A 261 13.74 -9.83 9.61
CA PHE A 261 12.44 -9.54 10.19
C PHE A 261 11.36 -9.56 9.10
N ALA A 262 11.55 -8.77 8.03
CA ALA A 262 10.57 -8.66 6.96
C ALA A 262 10.40 -9.96 6.18
N ARG A 263 11.47 -10.73 5.97
CA ARG A 263 11.41 -12.07 5.36
C ARG A 263 10.48 -12.99 6.15
N ARG A 264 10.65 -13.08 7.48
CA ARG A 264 9.76 -13.87 8.36
C ARG A 264 8.31 -13.40 8.31
N TYR A 265 8.10 -12.09 8.26
CA TYR A 265 6.76 -11.53 8.13
C TYR A 265 6.11 -11.93 6.80
N PHE A 266 6.75 -11.63 5.67
CA PHE A 266 6.17 -11.87 4.34
C PHE A 266 6.05 -13.35 4.01
N SER A 267 7.02 -14.18 4.40
CA SER A 267 6.95 -15.63 4.16
C SER A 267 5.77 -16.27 4.90
N GLU A 268 5.57 -15.92 6.18
CA GLU A 268 4.48 -16.50 6.97
C GLU A 268 3.11 -15.98 6.55
N THR A 269 2.96 -14.67 6.33
CA THR A 269 1.69 -14.09 5.87
C THR A 269 1.32 -14.59 4.46
N GLY A 270 2.28 -14.64 3.54
CA GLY A 270 2.09 -15.16 2.20
C GLY A 270 1.73 -16.65 2.19
N ARG A 271 2.41 -17.46 2.99
CA ARG A 271 2.08 -18.90 3.16
C ARG A 271 0.68 -19.09 3.74
N ALA A 272 0.33 -18.33 4.78
CA ALA A 272 -0.97 -18.42 5.45
C ALA A 272 -2.11 -18.04 4.50
N LEU A 273 -1.99 -16.94 3.76
CA LEU A 273 -3.00 -16.52 2.77
C LEU A 273 -3.17 -17.53 1.64
N ARG A 274 -2.08 -18.08 1.10
CA ARG A 274 -2.17 -19.07 0.01
C ARG A 274 -2.79 -20.39 0.47
N ALA A 275 -2.65 -20.76 1.73
CA ALA A 275 -3.38 -21.89 2.30
C ALA A 275 -4.88 -21.57 2.51
N ALA A 276 -5.17 -20.35 2.96
CA ALA A 276 -6.53 -19.90 3.30
C ALA A 276 -7.40 -19.53 2.08
N ASP A 277 -6.82 -19.07 0.97
CA ASP A 277 -7.51 -18.80 -0.30
C ASP A 277 -6.56 -19.07 -1.49
N PRO A 278 -6.40 -20.35 -1.90
CA PRO A 278 -5.48 -20.74 -2.95
C PRO A 278 -5.75 -20.02 -4.27
N GLY A 279 -4.68 -19.57 -4.93
CA GLY A 279 -4.74 -18.94 -6.25
C GLY A 279 -4.88 -17.41 -6.23
N ARG A 280 -5.08 -16.78 -5.06
CA ARG A 280 -5.08 -15.31 -4.92
C ARG A 280 -3.68 -14.72 -4.88
N LEU A 281 -3.61 -13.48 -5.35
CA LEU A 281 -2.42 -12.66 -5.25
C LEU A 281 -2.23 -12.13 -3.83
N VAL A 282 -0.99 -12.09 -3.37
CA VAL A 282 -0.55 -11.41 -2.14
C VAL A 282 0.11 -10.09 -2.52
N LEU A 283 -0.52 -8.97 -2.15
CA LEU A 283 -0.23 -7.64 -2.70
C LEU A 283 0.71 -6.78 -1.82
N GLY A 284 1.18 -7.32 -0.70
CA GLY A 284 2.04 -6.60 0.26
C GLY A 284 1.25 -5.82 1.32
N CYS A 285 1.92 -4.92 2.03
CA CYS A 285 1.39 -4.26 3.25
C CYS A 285 1.18 -2.75 3.12
N ARG A 286 0.82 -2.28 1.92
CA ARG A 286 0.43 -0.89 1.59
C ARG A 286 1.31 0.17 2.28
N PHE A 287 2.61 0.15 1.98
CA PHE A 287 3.58 1.03 2.65
C PHE A 287 3.18 2.51 2.52
N ALA A 288 2.90 3.17 3.64
CA ALA A 288 2.62 4.60 3.66
C ALA A 288 3.89 5.45 3.51
N GLU A 289 5.02 4.92 3.97
CA GLU A 289 6.34 5.56 3.91
C GLU A 289 7.38 4.56 3.35
N PRO A 290 8.45 5.03 2.66
CA PRO A 290 9.44 4.15 2.05
C PRO A 290 10.18 3.26 3.06
N PRO A 291 10.04 1.91 3.00
CA PRO A 291 10.62 1.01 3.99
C PRO A 291 12.14 1.09 4.09
N PRO A 292 12.72 0.75 5.27
CA PRO A 292 14.16 0.60 5.40
C PRO A 292 14.70 -0.37 4.35
N PRO A 293 15.94 -0.20 3.85
CA PRO A 293 16.45 -0.98 2.72
C PRO A 293 16.34 -2.49 2.89
N GLY A 294 16.61 -3.04 4.08
CA GLY A 294 16.47 -4.47 4.34
C GLY A 294 15.04 -5.00 4.22
N VAL A 295 14.06 -4.25 4.76
CA VAL A 295 12.64 -4.58 4.64
C VAL A 295 12.20 -4.57 3.18
N ARG A 296 12.67 -3.58 2.43
CA ARG A 296 12.40 -3.43 1.00
C ARG A 296 12.98 -4.58 0.18
N GLU A 297 14.17 -5.05 0.52
CA GLU A 297 14.81 -6.21 -0.12
C GLU A 297 14.06 -7.53 0.13
N ALA A 298 13.39 -7.66 1.27
CA ALA A 298 12.56 -8.83 1.58
C ALA A 298 11.21 -8.82 0.84
N CYS A 299 10.82 -7.71 0.21
CA CYS A 299 9.60 -7.62 -0.58
C CYS A 299 9.77 -8.31 -1.95
N ALA A 300 9.83 -9.64 -1.94
CA ALA A 300 10.19 -10.44 -3.11
C ALA A 300 9.21 -11.61 -3.36
N TRP A 301 9.22 -12.11 -4.60
CA TRP A 301 8.62 -13.39 -4.97
C TRP A 301 9.46 -14.54 -4.38
N PRO A 302 8.86 -15.63 -3.86
CA PRO A 302 7.44 -16.01 -3.91
C PRO A 302 6.58 -15.56 -2.73
N ASP A 303 7.15 -14.87 -1.74
CA ASP A 303 6.39 -14.48 -0.55
C ASP A 303 5.29 -13.47 -0.91
N LEU A 304 5.61 -12.52 -1.79
CA LEU A 304 4.69 -11.53 -2.36
C LEU A 304 4.52 -11.73 -3.87
N ASP A 305 3.29 -11.53 -4.37
CA ASP A 305 2.99 -11.49 -5.80
C ASP A 305 3.22 -10.10 -6.37
N ALA A 306 2.89 -9.06 -5.62
CA ALA A 306 3.15 -7.65 -5.93
C ALA A 306 3.49 -6.89 -4.66
N VAL A 307 4.07 -5.70 -4.82
CA VAL A 307 4.39 -4.82 -3.70
C VAL A 307 3.53 -3.57 -3.80
N SER A 308 2.97 -3.13 -2.67
CA SER A 308 2.06 -1.99 -2.64
C SER A 308 2.62 -0.83 -1.81
N TRP A 309 2.58 0.39 -2.34
CA TRP A 309 3.03 1.59 -1.63
C TRP A 309 2.20 2.80 -2.00
N ARG A 310 2.23 3.79 -1.10
CA ARG A 310 1.48 5.04 -1.23
C ARG A 310 2.18 5.99 -2.19
N LEU A 311 1.43 6.49 -3.19
CA LEU A 311 1.86 7.62 -4.00
C LEU A 311 1.92 8.89 -3.13
N ARG A 312 3.07 9.59 -3.16
CA ARG A 312 3.23 10.88 -2.46
C ARG A 312 3.31 12.03 -3.46
N ALA A 313 2.38 12.98 -3.34
CA ALA A 313 2.37 14.16 -4.21
C ALA A 313 3.62 15.03 -3.97
N GLY A 314 4.26 15.46 -5.06
CA GLY A 314 5.43 16.35 -5.00
C GLY A 314 6.76 15.64 -4.73
N GLU A 315 6.75 14.33 -4.51
CA GLU A 315 7.96 13.51 -4.55
C GLU A 315 8.16 12.93 -5.94
N ASN A 316 9.41 12.78 -6.37
CA ASN A 316 9.73 12.12 -7.62
C ASN A 316 9.25 10.67 -7.54
N PHE A 317 8.09 10.38 -8.16
CA PHE A 317 7.53 9.03 -8.25
C PHE A 317 8.57 8.02 -8.74
N THR A 318 9.43 8.44 -9.69
CA THR A 318 10.55 7.66 -10.20
C THR A 318 11.52 7.21 -9.10
N THR A 319 11.79 8.03 -8.08
CA THR A 319 12.67 7.67 -6.97
C THR A 319 12.05 6.64 -6.03
N GLN A 320 10.75 6.70 -5.77
CA GLN A 320 10.04 5.64 -5.03
C GLN A 320 10.03 4.33 -5.84
N ALA A 321 9.76 4.46 -7.14
CA ALA A 321 9.84 3.41 -8.13
C ALA A 321 11.22 2.73 -8.17
N ASP A 322 12.32 3.47 -8.28
CA ASP A 322 13.69 2.94 -8.39
C ASP A 322 14.14 2.18 -7.14
N THR A 323 13.51 2.44 -5.99
CA THR A 323 13.83 1.76 -4.74
C THR A 323 13.13 0.41 -4.56
N ALA A 324 12.01 0.17 -5.25
CA ALA A 324 11.23 -1.05 -5.09
C ALA A 324 11.83 -2.22 -5.88
N GLY A 325 12.69 -3.01 -5.22
CA GLY A 325 13.20 -4.32 -5.65
C GLY A 325 13.06 -4.59 -7.15
N GLY A 326 13.82 -3.81 -7.96
CA GLY A 326 13.54 -3.23 -9.30
C GLY A 326 12.83 -4.03 -10.41
N THR A 327 12.27 -5.20 -10.13
CA THR A 327 11.63 -6.13 -11.06
C THR A 327 10.23 -6.58 -10.63
N MET A 328 9.83 -6.34 -9.37
CA MET A 328 8.52 -6.75 -8.87
C MET A 328 7.39 -5.89 -9.45
N PRO A 329 6.22 -6.47 -9.78
CA PRO A 329 5.03 -5.70 -10.09
C PRO A 329 4.56 -4.94 -8.84
N GLN A 330 3.89 -3.81 -9.07
CA GLN A 330 3.52 -2.88 -8.01
C GLN A 330 2.05 -2.46 -8.07
N TRP A 331 1.46 -2.30 -6.89
CA TRP A 331 0.14 -1.69 -6.72
C TRP A 331 0.31 -0.31 -6.10
N ILE A 332 -0.05 0.73 -6.84
CA ILE A 332 0.02 2.10 -6.33
C ILE A 332 -1.22 2.33 -5.49
N THR A 333 -1.00 2.38 -4.18
CA THR A 333 -2.03 2.81 -3.23
C THR A 333 -1.97 4.31 -3.08
N GLY A 334 -3.07 4.88 -2.63
CA GLY A 334 -3.11 6.31 -2.38
C GLY A 334 -3.13 7.18 -3.62
N GLY A 335 -3.43 8.44 -3.35
CA GLY A 335 -4.21 9.28 -4.23
C GLY A 335 -5.18 9.98 -3.31
N GLY A 336 -4.72 11.10 -2.78
CA GLY A 336 -5.41 11.90 -1.80
C GLY A 336 -4.62 13.17 -1.72
N LEU A 337 -5.07 14.18 -2.45
CA LEU A 337 -4.53 15.54 -2.40
C LEU A 337 -4.97 16.24 -1.10
N GLY A 338 -5.02 15.45 -0.03
CA GLY A 338 -5.59 15.84 1.24
C GLY A 338 -4.65 16.72 2.04
N HIS A 339 -5.16 17.14 3.20
CA HIS A 339 -4.53 18.17 4.02
C HIS A 339 -3.07 17.89 4.41
N SER A 340 -2.68 16.62 4.63
CA SER A 340 -1.29 16.27 4.97
C SER A 340 -0.31 16.57 3.83
N ASP A 341 -0.71 16.27 2.59
CA ASP A 341 0.12 16.50 1.41
C ASP A 341 0.14 17.99 1.05
N PHE A 342 -1.01 18.67 1.19
CA PHE A 342 -1.08 20.12 1.13
C PHE A 342 -0.09 20.75 2.13
N ARG A 343 -0.12 20.34 3.40
CA ARG A 343 0.75 20.86 4.48
C ARG A 343 2.24 20.58 4.27
N ARG A 344 2.62 19.54 3.52
CA ARG A 344 4.03 19.22 3.22
C ARG A 344 4.61 20.08 2.09
N LEU A 345 3.79 20.67 1.22
CA LEU A 345 4.31 21.50 0.11
C LEU A 345 4.88 22.84 0.62
N PRO A 346 6.02 23.33 0.11
CA PRO A 346 6.58 24.60 0.54
C PRO A 346 5.65 25.79 0.24
N VAL A 347 5.59 26.74 1.18
CA VAL A 347 4.94 28.05 0.99
C VAL A 347 5.84 28.91 0.09
N ARG A 348 5.25 29.65 -0.85
CA ARG A 348 5.97 30.56 -1.73
C ARG A 348 5.23 31.89 -1.80
N ASP A 349 5.97 32.99 -1.79
CA ASP A 349 5.43 34.35 -1.94
C ASP A 349 5.27 34.71 -3.43
N GLY A 350 4.14 35.32 -3.81
CA GLY A 350 3.99 36.01 -5.11
C GLY A 350 3.18 35.31 -6.23
N THR A 351 3.25 35.93 -7.41
CA THR A 351 2.47 35.67 -8.64
C THR A 351 2.85 34.33 -9.30
N GLY A 352 2.15 33.25 -8.91
CA GLY A 352 2.31 31.93 -9.49
C GLY A 352 1.20 30.99 -9.03
N PRO A 353 1.20 29.72 -9.46
CA PRO A 353 0.14 28.78 -9.08
C PRO A 353 0.05 28.64 -7.57
N THR A 354 -1.16 28.68 -7.04
CA THR A 354 -1.47 28.50 -5.62
C THR A 354 -0.94 27.16 -5.11
N ARG A 355 -0.78 27.03 -3.79
CA ARG A 355 -0.34 25.77 -3.18
C ARG A 355 -1.27 24.60 -3.54
N LEU A 356 -2.57 24.86 -3.68
CA LEU A 356 -3.58 23.90 -4.12
C LEU A 356 -3.38 23.50 -5.59
N GLU A 357 -3.18 24.46 -6.49
CA GLU A 357 -2.92 24.16 -7.91
C GLU A 357 -1.63 23.34 -8.09
N ARG A 358 -0.60 23.63 -7.29
CA ARG A 358 0.63 22.83 -7.27
C ARG A 358 0.39 21.41 -6.78
N LEU A 359 -0.43 21.25 -5.75
CA LEU A 359 -0.81 19.94 -5.21
C LEU A 359 -1.57 19.11 -6.26
N LEU A 360 -2.62 19.69 -6.85
CA LEU A 360 -3.41 19.08 -7.92
C LEU A 360 -2.55 18.69 -9.12
N ARG A 361 -1.64 19.58 -9.54
CA ARG A 361 -0.67 19.28 -10.60
C ARG A 361 0.24 18.11 -10.21
N ALA A 362 0.84 18.14 -9.02
CA ALA A 362 1.76 17.12 -8.57
C ALA A 362 1.10 15.74 -8.42
N GLY A 363 -0.13 15.69 -7.90
CA GLY A 363 -0.90 14.44 -7.85
C GLY A 363 -1.25 13.92 -9.24
N ARG A 364 -1.67 14.79 -10.16
CA ARG A 364 -1.91 14.41 -11.56
C ARG A 364 -0.66 13.84 -12.23
N GLU A 365 0.48 14.52 -12.09
CA GLU A 365 1.75 14.07 -12.66
C GLU A 365 2.19 12.74 -12.07
N GLY A 366 2.07 12.57 -10.74
CA GLY A 366 2.35 11.31 -10.05
C GLY A 366 1.48 10.16 -10.53
N LEU A 367 0.17 10.36 -10.66
CA LEU A 367 -0.76 9.33 -11.15
C LEU A 367 -0.53 8.98 -12.62
N VAL A 368 -0.21 9.96 -13.47
CA VAL A 368 0.18 9.70 -14.87
C VAL A 368 1.49 8.94 -14.95
N ALA A 369 2.48 9.29 -14.11
CA ALA A 369 3.74 8.57 -14.01
C ALA A 369 3.52 7.12 -13.55
N ALA A 370 2.64 6.91 -12.55
CA ALA A 370 2.24 5.59 -12.10
C ALA A 370 1.63 4.74 -13.22
N CYS A 371 0.71 5.30 -14.01
CA CYS A 371 0.17 4.61 -15.19
C CYS A 371 1.26 4.20 -16.19
N ARG A 372 2.30 5.03 -16.38
CA ARG A 372 3.37 4.80 -17.37
C ARG A 372 4.48 3.84 -16.92
N ASP A 373 4.59 3.60 -15.61
CA ASP A 373 5.59 2.69 -15.06
C ASP A 373 5.26 1.25 -15.48
N PRO A 374 6.21 0.54 -16.10
CA PRO A 374 5.99 -0.82 -16.60
C PRO A 374 5.72 -1.85 -15.49
N ARG A 375 5.84 -1.50 -14.22
CA ARG A 375 5.55 -2.41 -13.10
C ARG A 375 4.15 -2.23 -12.52
N THR A 376 3.48 -1.11 -12.78
CA THR A 376 2.18 -0.79 -12.17
C THR A 376 1.09 -1.69 -12.72
N VAL A 377 0.41 -2.41 -11.85
CA VAL A 377 -0.71 -3.31 -12.20
C VAL A 377 -2.06 -2.88 -11.63
N GLY A 378 -2.05 -1.91 -10.69
CA GLY A 378 -3.24 -1.28 -10.16
C GLY A 378 -2.93 0.08 -9.54
N ILE A 379 -3.92 0.98 -9.55
CA ILE A 379 -3.85 2.32 -8.97
C ILE A 379 -5.12 2.51 -8.14
N GLU A 380 -4.96 2.99 -6.91
CA GLU A 380 -6.04 3.12 -5.95
C GLU A 380 -6.11 4.52 -5.35
N TRP A 381 -7.25 5.19 -5.45
CA TRP A 381 -7.55 6.42 -4.71
C TRP A 381 -7.86 6.10 -3.23
N ALA A 382 -7.26 6.85 -2.29
CA ALA A 382 -7.25 6.46 -0.87
C ALA A 382 -8.59 6.60 -0.15
N HIS A 383 -9.44 7.53 -0.57
CA HIS A 383 -10.62 7.92 0.20
C HIS A 383 -11.85 8.11 -0.67
N TRP A 384 -12.92 7.41 -0.33
CA TRP A 384 -14.25 7.66 -0.88
C TRP A 384 -14.79 9.04 -0.49
N ALA A 385 -14.80 9.35 0.80
CA ALA A 385 -15.35 10.59 1.34
C ALA A 385 -14.30 11.40 2.10
N ASP A 386 -14.52 12.70 2.19
CA ASP A 386 -13.71 13.62 2.98
C ASP A 386 -13.67 13.25 4.47
N GLY A 387 -12.50 13.46 5.08
CA GLY A 387 -12.29 13.30 6.51
C GLY A 387 -12.97 14.40 7.33
N GLY A 388 -13.06 14.19 8.64
CA GLY A 388 -13.74 15.15 9.54
C GLY A 388 -13.07 16.53 9.65
N ASP A 389 -11.77 16.62 9.36
CA ASP A 389 -11.00 17.87 9.35
C ASP A 389 -10.80 18.43 7.93
N ASP A 390 -11.37 17.77 6.93
CA ASP A 390 -11.26 18.18 5.53
C ASP A 390 -12.41 19.13 5.20
N ALA A 391 -12.11 20.20 4.46
CA ALA A 391 -13.10 21.14 3.96
C ALA A 391 -12.79 21.46 2.50
N PRO A 392 -13.79 21.56 1.60
CA PRO A 392 -13.56 21.94 0.22
C PRO A 392 -12.76 23.25 0.12
N PRO A 393 -11.79 23.37 -0.82
CA PRO A 393 -11.36 22.40 -1.83
C PRO A 393 -10.18 21.49 -1.36
N PHE A 394 -9.98 21.32 -0.06
CA PHE A 394 -8.87 20.56 0.55
C PHE A 394 -9.28 19.15 0.98
N GLY A 395 -10.37 18.66 0.41
CA GLY A 395 -10.85 17.29 0.57
C GLY A 395 -9.80 16.25 0.17
N ALA A 396 -9.93 15.05 0.70
CA ALA A 396 -9.20 13.88 0.21
C ALA A 396 -10.12 12.87 -0.51
N GLY A 397 -11.44 13.03 -0.35
CA GLY A 397 -12.48 12.17 -0.87
C GLY A 397 -12.86 12.47 -2.32
N LEU A 398 -13.55 11.53 -2.94
CA LEU A 398 -14.30 11.74 -4.19
C LEU A 398 -15.68 12.37 -3.94
N VAL A 399 -16.15 12.31 -2.69
CA VAL A 399 -17.34 13.03 -2.22
C VAL A 399 -17.02 13.81 -0.96
N HIS A 400 -17.68 14.95 -0.80
CA HIS A 400 -17.61 15.76 0.40
C HIS A 400 -18.47 15.17 1.54
N ALA A 401 -18.38 15.77 2.73
CA ALA A 401 -19.15 15.34 3.89
C ALA A 401 -20.68 15.45 3.72
N ASP A 402 -21.16 16.20 2.74
CA ASP A 402 -22.57 16.33 2.36
C ASP A 402 -22.98 15.38 1.21
N ASP A 403 -22.14 14.38 0.88
CA ASP A 403 -22.31 13.41 -0.22
C ASP A 403 -22.38 14.03 -1.63
N HIS A 404 -22.06 15.31 -1.77
CA HIS A 404 -21.82 15.93 -3.07
C HIS A 404 -20.46 15.54 -3.66
N GLU A 405 -20.40 15.51 -4.99
CA GLU A 405 -19.21 15.16 -5.75
C GLU A 405 -18.10 16.20 -5.56
N ALA A 406 -16.89 15.73 -5.24
CA ALA A 406 -15.67 16.54 -5.23
C ALA A 406 -15.11 16.63 -6.67
N VAL A 407 -15.70 17.52 -7.47
CA VAL A 407 -15.47 17.63 -8.92
C VAL A 407 -13.98 17.76 -9.27
N GLU A 408 -13.21 18.47 -8.44
CA GLU A 408 -11.76 18.63 -8.59
C GLU A 408 -10.99 17.30 -8.62
N HIS A 409 -11.49 16.27 -7.92
CA HIS A 409 -10.90 14.94 -7.89
C HIS A 409 -11.51 14.02 -8.93
N THR A 410 -12.83 14.04 -9.08
CA THR A 410 -13.53 13.11 -9.96
C THR A 410 -13.29 13.39 -11.43
N GLU A 411 -13.20 14.65 -11.87
CA GLU A 411 -12.81 14.99 -13.25
C GLU A 411 -11.38 14.54 -13.57
N LEU A 412 -10.45 14.78 -12.64
CA LEU A 412 -9.07 14.33 -12.76
C LEU A 412 -8.99 12.81 -12.87
N LEU A 413 -9.72 12.12 -12.01
CA LEU A 413 -9.75 10.66 -11.93
C LEU A 413 -10.39 10.06 -13.18
N ALA A 414 -11.55 10.55 -13.61
CA ALA A 414 -12.24 10.09 -14.81
C ALA A 414 -11.38 10.28 -16.07
N HIS A 415 -10.73 11.43 -16.22
CA HIS A 415 -9.84 11.71 -17.36
C HIS A 415 -8.62 10.78 -17.37
N LEU A 416 -8.01 10.54 -16.21
CA LEU A 416 -6.90 9.59 -16.07
C LEU A 416 -7.36 8.17 -16.41
N HIS A 417 -8.47 7.72 -15.82
CA HIS A 417 -9.01 6.37 -15.96
C HIS A 417 -9.38 6.03 -17.40
N ALA A 418 -9.87 7.00 -18.18
CA ALA A 418 -10.16 6.83 -19.61
C ALA A 418 -8.89 6.62 -20.48
N ARG A 419 -7.71 6.99 -19.95
CA ARG A 419 -6.42 6.92 -20.64
C ARG A 419 -5.43 5.93 -20.02
N ALA A 420 -5.68 5.46 -18.80
CA ALA A 420 -4.75 4.66 -17.99
C ALA A 420 -4.16 3.49 -18.78
N ARG A 421 -5.00 2.69 -19.45
CA ARG A 421 -4.55 1.56 -20.27
C ARG A 421 -3.62 1.99 -21.43
N ARG A 422 -3.93 3.09 -22.11
CA ARG A 422 -3.10 3.61 -23.23
C ARG A 422 -1.76 4.18 -22.73
N LEU A 423 -1.79 4.88 -21.60
CA LEU A 423 -0.60 5.38 -20.91
C LEU A 423 0.32 4.22 -20.53
N HIS A 424 -0.24 3.13 -20.00
CA HIS A 424 0.49 1.95 -19.56
C HIS A 424 1.07 1.13 -20.72
N ALA A 425 0.27 0.90 -21.77
CA ALA A 425 0.73 0.24 -22.99
C ALA A 425 1.79 1.04 -23.78
N GLY A 426 2.08 2.30 -23.39
CA GLY A 426 3.13 3.12 -23.99
C GLY A 426 2.74 3.85 -25.29
N ALA A 427 1.46 3.81 -25.69
CA ALA A 427 0.98 4.43 -26.94
C ALA A 427 1.10 5.97 -26.95
N GLU A 428 1.21 6.62 -25.78
CA GLU A 428 1.39 8.08 -25.66
C GLU A 428 2.86 8.52 -25.46
N ARG A 429 3.86 7.64 -25.64
CA ARG A 429 5.29 8.03 -25.56
C ARG A 429 5.75 8.90 -26.75
N SER A 430 4.87 9.20 -27.71
CA SER A 430 5.23 9.80 -29.01
C SER A 430 4.36 10.99 -29.44
N GLN A 431 4.05 11.93 -28.55
CA GLN A 431 3.62 13.27 -28.98
C GLN A 431 4.51 14.33 -28.31
N LYS A 432 5.64 14.63 -28.95
CA LYS A 432 6.22 15.98 -28.83
C LYS A 432 5.16 16.96 -29.37
N PRO A 433 4.85 18.08 -28.70
CA PRO A 433 4.04 19.11 -29.32
C PRO A 433 4.84 19.64 -30.51
N GLY A 434 4.35 19.35 -31.72
CA GLY A 434 4.82 20.02 -32.92
C GLY A 434 4.47 21.50 -32.79
N PHE A 435 5.49 22.33 -32.60
CA PHE A 435 5.38 23.74 -32.96
C PHE A 435 5.15 23.78 -34.46
N THR A 436 3.91 23.99 -34.89
CA THR A 436 3.62 24.55 -36.20
C THR A 436 3.73 26.06 -36.06
N SER A 437 4.85 26.59 -36.52
CA SER A 437 4.99 27.99 -36.90
C SER A 437 4.25 28.19 -38.23
N GLU A 438 3.19 28.97 -38.22
CA GLU A 438 2.86 29.92 -39.30
C GLU A 438 2.57 31.28 -38.66
#